data_AF-A0A962U837-F1
#
_entry.id   AF-A0A962U837-F1
#
_cell.length_a   1.000
_cell.length_b   1.000
_cell.length_c   1.000
_cell.angle_alpha   90.00
_cell.angle_beta   90.00
_cell.angle_gamma   90.00
#
_symmetry.space_group_name_H-M   'P 1'
#
loop_
_entity.id
_entity.type
_entity.pdbx_description
1 polymer ?
#
loop_
_entity_poly.entity_id
_entity_poly.type
_entity_poly.pdbx_seq_one_letter_code
_entity_poly.pdbx_strand_id
1 'polypeptide(L)'
;RVLLADRLQQAMASAKRAGDFLAVCYVDLDGFKPVNDKYGHPAGDELLVEVARRLQDVARESDSVARIGGDEFVILLTGLPDPSGCETAIQRMLAAISGEYAVQDGKAANITASAGAALFPLDDSDADTLLRHADQAMYSVKQNGRGHFRFFDAKQNREFVAHQRTREEIGIAIRSGQFELHYQPKVNMRTGVVVGAEALIRWNHPERGLIPPIEFLPVLEHDDLAVDLDLWVLRDVLRQQAEWQAAGIHLKVGVNIIPYHIQKPGFVDRLQRVRDEFPDVAVSSIDIELLETTALRNLDAVAEIIDECKALGVSVSLDDFGTGYASLQYLRRLPFDTLKIDRSFVRDMLDDEEDRAIVEGIIGLSKAFHRQVIAEGVESEAHGNMLMRMGCDLAQGYGIAKPMQADAFAEWLKTYRPPRSWQSSASGHWSRDDAPLFSAAYQHYAWLDRFTSDVRSEWVASSPSADIAPDAQFEHWIETVGAERYGLLAEFEHTRESYGNVRKTARAMVQFLLARNRERVAQCYDVLTLQSREFLTHVASLQEELDNRARGSNVYRLRRKAG
;
A
#
# COMPACT_ATOMS: atom_id res chain seq x y z
N ARG A 1 -16.56 37.74 -27.33
CA ARG A 1 -17.11 36.37 -27.47
C ARG A 1 -17.48 36.04 -28.93
N VAL A 2 -18.46 36.71 -29.57
CA VAL A 2 -18.88 36.39 -30.95
C VAL A 2 -17.73 36.44 -31.99
N LEU A 3 -16.92 37.50 -31.98
CA LEU A 3 -15.79 37.62 -32.92
C LEU A 3 -14.69 36.57 -32.70
N LEU A 4 -14.49 36.12 -31.45
CA LEU A 4 -13.52 35.09 -31.13
C LEU A 4 -13.96 33.73 -31.70
N ALA A 5 -15.24 33.38 -31.53
CA ALA A 5 -15.79 32.13 -32.04
C ALA A 5 -15.67 32.05 -33.57
N ASP A 6 -16.00 33.13 -34.28
CA ASP A 6 -15.83 33.22 -35.74
C ASP A 6 -14.35 33.07 -36.16
N ARG A 7 -13.43 33.80 -35.51
CA ARG A 7 -11.99 33.66 -35.79
C ARG A 7 -11.46 32.26 -35.50
N LEU A 8 -11.91 31.63 -34.43
CA LEU A 8 -11.52 30.28 -34.07
C LEU A 8 -11.98 29.27 -35.13
N GLN A 9 -13.24 29.35 -35.57
CA GLN A 9 -13.76 28.50 -36.64
C GLN A 9 -12.98 28.67 -37.96
N GLN A 10 -12.68 29.91 -38.35
CA GLN A 10 -11.88 30.20 -39.54
C GLN A 10 -10.45 29.67 -39.41
N ALA A 11 -9.82 29.84 -38.25
CA ALA A 11 -8.47 29.38 -38.00
C ALA A 11 -8.37 27.85 -37.99
N MET A 12 -9.35 27.14 -37.41
CA MET A 12 -9.44 25.68 -37.47
C MET A 12 -9.56 25.18 -38.92
N ALA A 13 -10.43 25.80 -39.72
CA ALA A 13 -10.58 25.46 -41.14
C ALA A 13 -9.32 25.75 -41.96
N SER A 14 -8.53 26.76 -41.56
CA SER A 14 -7.24 27.06 -42.18
C SER A 14 -6.17 26.03 -41.80
N ALA A 15 -6.01 25.76 -40.50
CA ALA A 15 -5.07 24.79 -39.96
C ALA A 15 -5.28 23.40 -40.57
N LYS A 16 -6.54 22.95 -40.67
CA LYS A 16 -6.89 21.67 -41.29
C LYS A 16 -6.50 21.58 -42.77
N ARG A 17 -6.56 22.68 -43.51
CA ARG A 17 -6.16 22.72 -44.94
C ARG A 17 -4.64 22.79 -45.11
N ALA A 18 -3.95 23.50 -44.24
CA ALA A 18 -2.50 23.68 -44.28
C ALA A 18 -1.73 22.48 -43.71
N GLY A 19 -2.38 21.67 -42.86
CA GLY A 19 -1.70 20.63 -42.07
C GLY A 19 -0.96 21.19 -40.87
N ASP A 20 -1.28 22.43 -40.47
CA ASP A 20 -0.68 23.13 -39.33
C ASP A 20 -1.47 22.87 -38.04
N PHE A 21 -0.84 23.18 -36.91
CA PHE A 21 -1.46 23.22 -35.60
C PHE A 21 -2.03 24.60 -35.28
N LEU A 22 -3.02 24.58 -34.38
CA LEU A 22 -3.68 25.74 -33.80
C LEU A 22 -3.75 25.53 -32.29
N ALA A 23 -3.53 26.57 -31.49
CA ALA A 23 -3.77 26.51 -30.05
C ALA A 23 -4.79 27.55 -29.58
N VAL A 24 -5.69 27.12 -28.72
CA VAL A 24 -6.59 28.00 -27.96
C VAL A 24 -6.11 28.02 -26.52
N CYS A 25 -5.72 29.20 -26.02
CA CYS A 25 -5.21 29.37 -24.66
C CYS A 25 -6.18 30.21 -23.84
N TYR A 26 -6.73 29.65 -22.78
CA TYR A 26 -7.54 30.37 -21.79
C TYR A 26 -6.61 30.87 -20.68
N VAL A 27 -6.66 32.16 -20.37
CA VAL A 27 -5.75 32.84 -19.44
C VAL A 27 -6.57 33.58 -18.40
N ASP A 28 -6.18 33.44 -17.14
CA ASP A 28 -6.79 34.12 -16.02
C ASP A 28 -5.71 34.77 -15.13
N LEU A 29 -5.97 35.99 -14.67
CA LEU A 29 -5.03 36.77 -13.85
C LEU A 29 -5.06 36.32 -12.39
N ASP A 30 -3.90 35.89 -11.90
CA ASP A 30 -3.72 35.58 -10.50
C ASP A 30 -3.49 36.88 -9.70
N GLY A 31 -4.29 37.07 -8.65
CA GLY A 31 -4.15 38.22 -7.76
C GLY A 31 -4.93 39.48 -8.20
N PHE A 32 -5.78 39.40 -9.23
CA PHE A 32 -6.57 40.54 -9.70
C PHE A 32 -7.60 41.02 -8.66
N LYS A 33 -8.33 40.11 -8.00
CA LYS A 33 -9.32 40.48 -6.98
C LYS A 33 -8.73 41.32 -5.83
N PRO A 34 -7.59 40.93 -5.21
CA PRO A 34 -6.89 41.79 -4.24
C PRO A 34 -6.56 43.21 -4.74
N VAL A 35 -6.31 43.40 -6.04
CA VAL A 35 -6.08 44.73 -6.61
C VAL A 35 -7.35 45.57 -6.56
N ASN A 36 -8.49 45.02 -6.99
CA ASN A 36 -9.78 45.70 -6.89
C ASN A 36 -10.15 46.03 -5.44
N ASP A 37 -9.96 45.08 -4.52
CA ASP A 37 -10.32 45.24 -3.12
C ASP A 37 -9.45 46.31 -2.43
N LYS A 38 -8.19 46.45 -2.85
CA LYS A 38 -7.21 47.37 -2.23
C LYS A 38 -7.16 48.77 -2.86
N TYR A 39 -7.31 48.86 -4.18
CA TYR A 39 -7.10 50.08 -4.95
C TYR A 39 -8.33 50.57 -5.71
N GLY A 40 -9.44 49.82 -5.63
CA GLY A 40 -10.72 50.15 -6.26
C GLY A 40 -10.81 49.70 -7.72
N HIS A 41 -12.05 49.61 -8.22
CA HIS A 41 -12.35 49.18 -9.59
C HIS A 41 -11.65 50.00 -10.70
N PRO A 42 -11.49 51.33 -10.61
CA PRO A 42 -10.78 52.09 -11.64
C PRO A 42 -9.32 51.62 -11.85
N ALA A 43 -8.62 51.27 -10.76
CA ALA A 43 -7.27 50.74 -10.84
C ALA A 43 -7.24 49.33 -11.47
N GLY A 44 -8.27 48.51 -11.20
CA GLY A 44 -8.46 47.23 -11.87
C GLY A 44 -8.69 47.38 -13.37
N ASP A 45 -9.49 48.36 -13.80
CA ASP A 45 -9.73 48.63 -15.21
C ASP A 45 -8.46 49.09 -15.94
N GLU A 46 -7.66 49.97 -15.33
CA GLU A 46 -6.35 50.38 -15.85
C GLU A 46 -5.39 49.19 -15.99
N LEU A 47 -5.35 48.31 -14.99
CA LEU A 47 -4.56 47.08 -15.03
C LEU A 47 -4.98 46.17 -16.18
N LEU A 48 -6.28 45.98 -16.40
CA LEU A 48 -6.80 45.16 -17.50
C LEU A 48 -6.45 45.73 -18.89
N VAL A 49 -6.44 47.06 -19.02
CA VAL A 49 -5.98 47.74 -20.24
C VAL A 49 -4.48 47.49 -20.47
N GLU A 50 -3.67 47.60 -19.42
CA GLU A 50 -2.22 47.34 -19.51
C GLU A 50 -1.92 45.87 -19.83
N VAL A 51 -2.64 44.92 -19.22
CA VAL A 51 -2.53 43.49 -19.56
C VAL A 51 -2.85 43.25 -21.03
N ALA A 52 -3.93 43.84 -21.54
CA ALA A 52 -4.30 43.72 -22.95
C ALA A 52 -3.19 44.27 -23.86
N ARG A 53 -2.59 45.41 -23.50
CA ARG A 53 -1.48 46.03 -24.22
C ARG A 53 -0.25 45.11 -24.24
N ARG A 54 0.18 44.61 -23.08
CA ARG A 54 1.34 43.70 -22.98
C ARG A 54 1.14 42.40 -23.76
N LEU A 55 -0.07 41.85 -23.76
CA LEU A 55 -0.42 40.68 -24.56
C LEU A 55 -0.38 40.97 -26.07
N GLN A 56 -0.85 42.14 -26.49
CA GLN A 56 -0.78 42.56 -27.90
C GLN A 56 0.67 42.76 -28.36
N ASP A 57 1.53 43.35 -27.52
CA ASP A 57 2.94 43.61 -27.84
C ASP A 57 3.74 42.31 -28.12
N VAL A 58 3.35 41.20 -27.49
CA VAL A 58 4.03 39.89 -27.64
C VAL A 58 3.31 38.91 -28.56
N ALA A 59 2.12 39.27 -29.04
CA ALA A 59 1.36 38.49 -30.02
C ALA A 59 1.88 38.76 -31.44
N ARG A 60 1.86 37.74 -32.30
CA ARG A 60 2.15 37.93 -33.73
C ARG A 60 0.92 38.51 -34.44
N GLU A 61 1.10 39.08 -35.62
CA GLU A 61 -0.02 39.57 -36.44
C GLU A 61 -1.06 38.48 -36.77
N SER A 62 -0.62 37.21 -36.84
CA SER A 62 -1.46 36.04 -37.07
C SER A 62 -2.21 35.56 -35.81
N ASP A 63 -1.78 36.00 -34.62
CA ASP A 63 -2.39 35.60 -33.35
C ASP A 63 -3.58 36.52 -33.03
N SER A 64 -4.47 36.07 -32.16
CA SER A 64 -5.58 36.92 -31.68
C SER A 64 -5.68 36.87 -30.17
N VAL A 65 -5.86 38.03 -29.55
CA VAL A 65 -6.12 38.17 -28.10
C VAL A 65 -7.52 38.74 -27.92
N ALA A 66 -8.33 38.10 -27.09
CA ALA A 66 -9.71 38.51 -26.80
C ALA A 66 -9.99 38.45 -25.30
N ARG A 67 -10.65 39.47 -24.76
CA ARG A 67 -11.17 39.44 -23.38
C ARG A 67 -12.57 38.82 -23.36
N ILE A 68 -12.78 37.85 -22.47
CA ILE A 68 -14.03 37.06 -22.40
C ILE A 68 -15.00 37.57 -21.35
N GLY A 69 -14.46 38.20 -20.30
CA GLY A 69 -15.18 38.80 -19.18
C GLY A 69 -14.27 38.85 -17.95
N GLY A 70 -14.55 39.72 -16.97
CA GLY A 70 -13.73 39.80 -15.75
C GLY A 70 -12.23 39.99 -16.05
N ASP A 71 -11.42 39.16 -15.43
CA ASP A 71 -9.96 38.99 -15.58
C ASP A 71 -9.54 37.90 -16.56
N GLU A 72 -10.47 37.41 -17.38
CA GLU A 72 -10.23 36.30 -18.31
C GLU A 72 -9.95 36.76 -19.74
N PHE A 73 -8.89 36.20 -20.32
CA PHE A 73 -8.45 36.41 -21.68
C PHE A 73 -8.37 35.07 -22.42
N VAL A 74 -8.63 35.09 -23.72
CA VAL A 74 -8.38 33.98 -24.63
C VAL A 74 -7.41 34.42 -25.71
N ILE A 75 -6.42 33.57 -25.96
CA ILE A 75 -5.41 33.75 -26.97
C ILE A 75 -5.52 32.64 -28.00
N LEU A 76 -5.57 33.01 -29.28
CA LEU A 76 -5.58 32.12 -30.42
C LEU A 76 -4.22 32.19 -31.11
N LEU A 77 -3.47 31.08 -31.10
CA LEU A 77 -2.17 30.95 -31.77
C LEU A 77 -2.37 30.14 -33.04
N THR A 78 -2.04 30.73 -34.20
CA THR A 78 -2.29 30.14 -35.52
C THR A 78 -0.99 29.87 -36.27
N GLY A 79 -1.02 28.94 -37.24
CA GLY A 79 0.14 28.65 -38.10
C GLY A 79 1.32 28.02 -37.36
N LEU A 80 1.03 27.12 -36.41
CA LEU A 80 2.06 26.44 -35.64
C LEU A 80 2.52 25.19 -36.41
N PRO A 81 3.81 25.07 -36.80
CA PRO A 81 4.29 23.90 -37.52
C PRO A 81 4.35 22.65 -36.63
N ASP A 82 4.48 22.83 -35.32
CA ASP A 82 4.53 21.78 -34.32
C ASP A 82 4.08 22.30 -32.93
N PRO A 83 3.73 21.40 -31.98
CA PRO A 83 3.28 21.77 -30.64
C PRO A 83 4.30 22.55 -29.78
N SER A 84 5.61 22.41 -30.00
CA SER A 84 6.64 23.08 -29.17
C SER A 84 6.66 24.60 -29.37
N GLY A 85 6.29 25.05 -30.57
CA GLY A 85 6.09 26.47 -30.86
C GLY A 85 4.98 27.11 -30.04
N CYS A 86 3.98 26.32 -29.62
CA CYS A 86 2.89 26.78 -28.77
C CYS A 86 3.37 27.05 -27.34
N GLU A 87 4.10 26.11 -26.73
CA GLU A 87 4.63 26.26 -25.38
C GLU A 87 5.49 27.53 -25.25
N THR A 88 6.39 27.75 -26.20
CA THR A 88 7.26 28.95 -26.22
C THR A 88 6.43 30.24 -26.29
N ALA A 89 5.33 30.25 -27.05
CA ALA A 89 4.46 31.42 -27.17
C ALA A 89 3.67 31.67 -25.88
N ILE A 90 3.12 30.63 -25.25
CA ILE A 90 2.38 30.74 -23.99
C ILE A 90 3.31 31.24 -22.87
N GLN A 91 4.52 30.67 -22.74
CA GLN A 91 5.49 31.11 -21.75
C GLN A 91 5.88 32.58 -21.94
N ARG A 92 6.08 33.03 -23.18
CA ARG A 92 6.33 34.44 -23.51
C ARG A 92 5.17 35.34 -23.06
N MET A 93 3.93 34.91 -23.29
CA MET A 93 2.74 35.66 -22.91
C MET A 93 2.55 35.73 -21.39
N LEU A 94 2.75 34.61 -20.69
CA LEU A 94 2.72 34.59 -19.23
C LEU A 94 3.81 35.45 -18.61
N ALA A 95 5.02 35.45 -19.19
CA ALA A 95 6.12 36.32 -18.77
C ALA A 95 5.79 37.81 -19.01
N ALA A 96 5.11 38.14 -20.11
CA ALA A 96 4.67 39.52 -20.38
C ALA A 96 3.62 40.00 -19.37
N ILE A 97 2.72 39.11 -18.94
CA ILE A 97 1.73 39.44 -17.92
C ILE A 97 2.39 39.52 -16.53
N SER A 98 3.34 38.65 -16.23
CA SER A 98 3.91 38.52 -14.89
C SER A 98 4.83 39.70 -14.56
N GLY A 99 4.50 40.45 -13.52
CA GLY A 99 5.35 41.52 -13.02
C GLY A 99 4.56 42.65 -12.36
N GLU A 100 5.26 43.78 -12.17
CA GLU A 100 4.71 44.96 -11.52
C GLU A 100 3.86 45.80 -12.49
N TYR A 101 2.70 46.21 -11.99
CA TYR A 101 1.76 47.12 -12.63
C TYR A 101 1.67 48.38 -11.79
N ALA A 102 1.90 49.53 -12.42
CA ALA A 102 1.66 50.81 -11.78
C ALA A 102 0.17 50.95 -11.47
N VAL A 103 -0.15 51.29 -10.22
CA VAL A 103 -1.49 51.65 -9.75
C VAL A 103 -1.45 53.07 -9.17
N GLN A 104 -2.62 53.66 -8.91
CA GLN A 104 -2.74 55.05 -8.47
C GLN A 104 -1.83 55.41 -7.27
N ASP A 105 -1.40 56.68 -7.24
CA ASP A 105 -0.50 57.27 -6.23
C ASP A 105 0.92 56.68 -6.17
N GLY A 106 1.48 56.26 -7.31
CA GLY A 106 2.87 55.77 -7.40
C GLY A 106 3.11 54.43 -6.71
N LYS A 107 2.04 53.65 -6.48
CA LYS A 107 2.09 52.30 -5.92
C LYS A 107 2.18 51.26 -7.04
N ALA A 108 2.59 50.04 -6.70
CA ALA A 108 2.64 48.92 -7.64
C ALA A 108 1.82 47.73 -7.11
N ALA A 109 1.25 46.96 -8.05
CA ALA A 109 0.66 45.66 -7.81
C ALA A 109 1.41 44.61 -8.61
N ASN A 110 1.76 43.49 -7.96
CA ASN A 110 2.30 42.32 -8.65
C ASN A 110 1.16 41.38 -9.00
N ILE A 111 1.05 41.02 -10.27
CA ILE A 111 0.13 39.99 -10.75
C ILE A 111 0.92 38.94 -11.53
N THR A 112 0.38 37.72 -11.54
CA THR A 112 0.81 36.65 -12.45
C THR A 112 -0.41 36.19 -13.24
N ALA A 113 -0.23 35.19 -14.10
CA ALA A 113 -1.36 34.58 -14.79
C ALA A 113 -1.20 33.06 -14.84
N SER A 114 -2.35 32.40 -14.87
CA SER A 114 -2.49 30.97 -15.06
C SER A 114 -3.12 30.73 -16.42
N ALA A 115 -2.61 29.76 -17.18
CA ALA A 115 -3.13 29.46 -18.51
C ALA A 115 -3.40 27.97 -18.74
N GLY A 116 -4.39 27.68 -19.56
CA GLY A 116 -4.70 26.35 -20.07
C GLY A 116 -4.81 26.38 -21.58
N ALA A 117 -4.29 25.38 -22.27
CA ALA A 117 -4.23 25.37 -23.73
C ALA A 117 -4.79 24.08 -24.33
N ALA A 118 -5.63 24.18 -25.37
CA ALA A 118 -6.07 23.06 -26.19
C ALA A 118 -5.46 23.17 -27.60
N LEU A 119 -4.93 22.06 -28.13
CA LEU A 119 -4.24 22.01 -29.42
C LEU A 119 -5.07 21.28 -30.46
N PHE A 120 -5.35 21.92 -31.59
CA PHE A 120 -5.99 21.29 -32.74
C PHE A 120 -4.92 20.97 -33.81
N PRO A 121 -4.94 19.80 -34.47
CA PRO A 121 -5.96 18.75 -34.39
C PRO A 121 -5.66 17.62 -33.37
N LEU A 122 -4.74 17.80 -32.41
CA LEU A 122 -4.51 16.77 -31.36
C LEU A 122 -5.78 16.52 -30.53
N ASP A 123 -6.53 17.60 -30.31
CA ASP A 123 -7.90 17.63 -29.86
C ASP A 123 -8.78 18.04 -31.06
N ASP A 124 -9.32 17.04 -31.77
CA ASP A 124 -10.15 17.22 -32.99
C ASP A 124 -11.61 17.59 -32.65
N SER A 125 -11.81 18.32 -31.54
CA SER A 125 -13.12 18.80 -31.11
C SER A 125 -13.54 20.08 -31.84
N ASP A 126 -14.82 20.44 -31.75
CA ASP A 126 -15.33 21.72 -32.26
C ASP A 126 -14.79 22.94 -31.48
N ALA A 127 -14.99 24.14 -32.03
CA ALA A 127 -14.49 25.40 -31.47
C ALA A 127 -14.93 25.67 -30.02
N ASP A 128 -16.21 25.42 -29.70
CA ASP A 128 -16.74 25.66 -28.36
C ASP A 128 -16.17 24.65 -27.36
N THR A 129 -16.01 23.40 -27.81
CA THR A 129 -15.39 22.34 -27.01
C THR A 129 -13.90 22.60 -26.77
N LEU A 130 -13.14 23.06 -27.76
CA LEU A 130 -11.72 23.46 -27.60
C LEU A 130 -11.56 24.60 -26.59
N LEU A 131 -12.43 25.61 -26.63
CA LEU A 131 -12.44 26.70 -25.65
C LEU A 131 -12.69 26.17 -24.23
N ARG A 132 -13.65 25.26 -24.08
CA ARG A 132 -13.95 24.63 -22.78
C ARG A 132 -12.80 23.75 -22.28
N HIS A 133 -12.13 23.03 -23.16
CA HIS A 133 -10.96 22.22 -22.82
C HIS A 133 -9.78 23.09 -22.36
N ALA A 134 -9.54 24.21 -23.03
CA ALA A 134 -8.54 25.20 -22.60
C ALA A 134 -8.88 25.80 -21.22
N ASP A 135 -10.15 26.14 -20.97
CA ASP A 135 -10.64 26.62 -19.68
C ASP A 135 -10.45 25.58 -18.55
N GLN A 136 -10.79 24.31 -18.81
CA GLN A 136 -10.58 23.21 -17.86
C GLN A 136 -9.09 23.02 -17.50
N ALA A 137 -8.21 23.09 -18.49
CA ALA A 137 -6.76 23.02 -18.26
C ALA A 137 -6.26 24.22 -17.41
N MET A 138 -6.80 25.42 -17.63
CA MET A 138 -6.46 26.62 -16.88
C MET A 138 -6.91 26.49 -15.42
N TYR A 139 -8.13 26.00 -15.22
CA TYR A 139 -8.66 25.77 -13.88
C TYR A 139 -7.82 24.76 -13.09
N SER A 140 -7.33 23.69 -13.75
CA SER A 140 -6.40 22.72 -13.14
C SER A 140 -5.09 23.36 -12.69
N VAL A 141 -4.54 24.30 -13.48
CA VAL A 141 -3.36 25.08 -13.09
C VAL A 141 -3.61 25.91 -11.84
N LYS A 142 -4.77 26.57 -11.76
CA LYS A 142 -5.12 27.40 -10.60
C LYS A 142 -5.20 26.62 -9.28
N GLN A 143 -5.55 25.34 -9.34
CA GLN A 143 -5.58 24.48 -8.16
C GLN A 143 -4.19 23.95 -7.75
N ASN A 144 -3.26 23.79 -8.70
CA ASN A 144 -2.01 23.05 -8.50
C ASN A 144 -0.73 23.91 -8.38
N GLY A 145 -0.86 25.23 -8.23
CA GLY A 145 0.31 26.10 -7.98
C GLY A 145 0.21 27.53 -8.51
N ARG A 146 -0.70 27.80 -9.46
CA ARG A 146 -0.83 29.10 -10.17
C ARG A 146 0.45 29.52 -10.91
N GLY A 147 0.39 30.59 -11.71
CA GLY A 147 1.58 31.19 -12.33
C GLY A 147 2.27 30.35 -13.40
N HIS A 148 1.63 29.31 -13.92
CA HIS A 148 2.16 28.46 -14.99
C HIS A 148 1.08 28.14 -16.02
N PHE A 149 1.36 27.23 -16.96
CA PHE A 149 0.36 26.74 -17.92
C PHE A 149 0.34 25.22 -18.02
N ARG A 150 -0.74 24.67 -18.58
CA ARG A 150 -0.83 23.26 -18.97
C ARG A 150 -1.61 23.09 -20.27
N PHE A 151 -1.24 22.06 -21.03
CA PHE A 151 -2.06 21.59 -22.14
C PHE A 151 -3.21 20.73 -21.62
N PHE A 152 -4.33 20.80 -22.32
CA PHE A 152 -5.44 19.90 -22.12
C PHE A 152 -5.06 18.49 -22.59
N ASP A 153 -5.13 17.55 -21.66
CA ASP A 153 -5.02 16.12 -21.94
C ASP A 153 -6.37 15.48 -21.57
N ALA A 154 -7.08 14.98 -22.58
CA ALA A 154 -8.40 14.40 -22.42
C ALA A 154 -8.43 13.21 -21.44
N LYS A 155 -7.31 12.49 -21.27
CA LYS A 155 -7.20 11.38 -20.31
C LYS A 155 -7.08 11.92 -18.89
N GLN A 156 -6.13 12.83 -18.64
CA GLN A 156 -5.93 13.44 -17.32
C GLN A 156 -7.15 14.27 -16.88
N ASN A 157 -7.86 14.92 -17.81
CA ASN A 157 -9.06 15.69 -17.49
C ASN A 157 -10.26 14.80 -17.11
N ARG A 158 -10.44 13.63 -17.76
CA ARG A 158 -11.46 12.65 -17.35
C ARG A 158 -11.19 12.14 -15.94
N GLU A 159 -9.92 11.87 -15.62
CA GLU A 159 -9.49 11.49 -14.28
C GLU A 159 -9.80 12.62 -13.29
N PHE A 160 -9.38 13.86 -13.56
CA PHE A 160 -9.67 15.01 -12.69
C PHE A 160 -11.17 15.22 -12.41
N VAL A 161 -12.03 15.17 -13.45
CA VAL A 161 -13.49 15.30 -13.28
C VAL A 161 -14.06 14.15 -12.46
N ALA A 162 -13.59 12.92 -12.68
CA ALA A 162 -14.01 11.76 -11.89
C ALA A 162 -13.59 11.88 -10.42
N HIS A 163 -12.38 12.39 -10.15
CA HIS A 163 -11.89 12.68 -8.80
C HIS A 163 -12.79 13.70 -8.09
N GLN A 164 -13.14 14.81 -8.75
CA GLN A 164 -13.98 15.84 -8.15
C GLN A 164 -15.39 15.34 -7.84
N ARG A 165 -15.99 14.57 -8.76
CA ARG A 165 -17.30 13.96 -8.51
C ARG A 165 -17.25 13.00 -7.32
N THR A 166 -16.24 12.12 -7.28
CA THR A 166 -16.07 11.16 -6.19
C THR A 166 -15.89 11.88 -4.85
N ARG A 167 -15.15 12.98 -4.83
CA ARG A 167 -14.96 13.82 -3.65
C ARG A 167 -16.28 14.41 -3.12
N GLU A 168 -17.12 14.95 -4.00
CA GLU A 168 -18.45 15.45 -3.62
C GLU A 168 -19.34 14.33 -3.05
N GLU A 169 -19.33 13.16 -3.70
CA GLU A 169 -20.05 11.97 -3.27
C GLU A 169 -19.57 11.48 -1.89
N ILE A 170 -18.26 11.48 -1.61
CA ILE A 170 -17.71 11.14 -0.28
C ILE A 170 -18.23 12.11 0.78
N GLY A 171 -18.22 13.42 0.51
CA GLY A 171 -18.74 14.41 1.46
C GLY A 171 -20.21 14.18 1.81
N ILE A 172 -21.03 13.76 0.84
CA ILE A 172 -22.43 13.36 1.06
C ILE A 172 -22.51 12.05 1.85
N ALA A 173 -21.67 11.07 1.50
CA ALA A 173 -21.64 9.75 2.10
C ALA A 173 -21.36 9.78 3.62
N ILE A 174 -20.41 10.63 4.06
CA ILE A 174 -20.08 10.83 5.49
C ILE A 174 -21.34 11.27 6.26
N ARG A 175 -22.09 12.24 5.74
CA ARG A 175 -23.28 12.78 6.41
C ARG A 175 -24.51 11.88 6.31
N SER A 176 -24.57 11.04 5.29
CA SER A 176 -25.75 10.22 4.97
C SER A 176 -25.65 8.79 5.51
N GLY A 177 -24.62 8.47 6.29
CA GLY A 177 -24.44 7.13 6.89
C GLY A 177 -24.19 6.04 5.86
N GLN A 178 -23.48 6.35 4.77
CA GLN A 178 -23.17 5.39 3.71
C GLN A 178 -21.87 4.61 3.95
N PHE A 179 -21.09 4.98 4.96
CA PHE A 179 -19.90 4.23 5.35
C PHE A 179 -20.24 3.21 6.43
N GLU A 180 -19.59 2.06 6.36
CA GLU A 180 -19.64 1.02 7.39
C GLU A 180 -18.23 0.48 7.66
N LEU A 181 -18.03 -0.07 8.85
CA LEU A 181 -16.76 -0.70 9.22
C LEU A 181 -16.87 -2.22 9.19
N HIS A 182 -15.91 -2.85 8.54
CA HIS A 182 -15.65 -4.28 8.64
C HIS A 182 -14.44 -4.49 9.55
N TYR A 183 -14.46 -5.55 10.35
CA TYR A 183 -13.44 -5.87 11.32
C TYR A 183 -12.72 -7.14 10.87
N GLN A 184 -11.39 -7.07 10.76
CA GLN A 184 -10.56 -8.25 10.48
C GLN A 184 -9.80 -8.67 11.75
N PRO A 185 -9.88 -9.95 12.16
CA PRO A 185 -9.27 -10.38 13.41
C PRO A 185 -7.74 -10.47 13.32
N LYS A 186 -7.09 -10.07 14.43
CA LYS A 186 -5.68 -10.28 14.71
C LYS A 186 -5.55 -11.39 15.74
N VAL A 187 -4.73 -12.40 15.47
CA VAL A 187 -4.58 -13.56 16.36
C VAL A 187 -3.13 -13.78 16.72
N ASN A 188 -2.91 -14.27 17.94
CA ASN A 188 -1.66 -14.91 18.30
C ASN A 188 -1.77 -16.39 17.89
N MET A 189 -1.07 -16.76 16.82
CA MET A 189 -1.11 -18.09 16.22
C MET A 189 -0.62 -19.18 17.17
N ARG A 190 0.35 -18.85 18.04
CA ARG A 190 0.96 -19.78 18.99
C ARG A 190 0.01 -20.15 20.12
N THR A 191 -0.66 -19.15 20.69
CA THR A 191 -1.62 -19.33 21.81
C THR A 191 -3.04 -19.63 21.32
N GLY A 192 -3.34 -19.32 20.06
CA GLY A 192 -4.68 -19.39 19.49
C GLY A 192 -5.63 -18.32 20.00
N VAL A 193 -5.13 -17.28 20.66
CA VAL A 193 -5.94 -16.20 21.24
C VAL A 193 -6.13 -15.08 20.22
N VAL A 194 -7.35 -14.58 20.10
CA VAL A 194 -7.64 -13.35 19.35
C VAL A 194 -7.16 -12.15 20.18
N VAL A 195 -6.23 -11.37 19.64
CA VAL A 195 -5.57 -10.27 20.36
C VAL A 195 -6.12 -8.89 19.99
N GLY A 196 -6.85 -8.79 18.89
CA GLY A 196 -7.43 -7.54 18.44
C GLY A 196 -8.19 -7.68 17.12
N ALA A 197 -8.56 -6.55 16.54
CA ALA A 197 -9.10 -6.43 15.20
C ALA A 197 -8.52 -5.22 14.48
N GLU A 198 -8.59 -5.18 13.16
CA GLU A 198 -8.42 -3.97 12.36
C GLU A 198 -9.77 -3.52 11.82
N ALA A 199 -10.07 -2.22 11.95
CA ALA A 199 -11.24 -1.60 11.38
C ALA A 199 -10.94 -1.15 9.94
N LEU A 200 -11.70 -1.69 9.01
CA LEU A 200 -11.55 -1.49 7.58
C LEU A 200 -12.82 -0.86 7.01
N ILE A 201 -12.70 0.39 6.58
CA ILE A 201 -13.81 1.15 6.02
C ILE A 201 -14.33 0.54 4.72
N ARG A 202 -15.65 0.56 4.55
CA ARG A 202 -16.36 0.22 3.32
C ARG A 202 -17.36 1.32 2.99
N TRP A 203 -17.55 1.59 1.71
CA TRP A 203 -18.55 2.56 1.26
C TRP A 203 -19.72 1.83 0.60
N ASN A 204 -20.87 1.84 1.25
CA ASN A 204 -22.12 1.33 0.71
C ASN A 204 -22.78 2.39 -0.19
N HIS A 205 -22.32 2.47 -1.43
CA HIS A 205 -22.79 3.45 -2.40
C HIS A 205 -24.17 3.08 -2.95
N PRO A 206 -25.16 4.00 -2.96
CA PRO A 206 -26.53 3.71 -3.38
C PRO A 206 -26.66 3.05 -4.77
N GLU A 207 -25.83 3.46 -5.72
CA GLU A 207 -25.87 2.96 -7.10
C GLU A 207 -24.82 1.88 -7.42
N ARG A 208 -23.70 1.85 -6.69
CA ARG A 208 -22.53 1.02 -7.02
C ARG A 208 -22.36 -0.17 -6.08
N GLY A 209 -23.15 -0.24 -5.00
CA GLY A 209 -22.99 -1.22 -3.95
C GLY A 209 -21.75 -0.95 -3.11
N LEU A 210 -21.14 -2.02 -2.59
CA LEU A 210 -20.01 -1.93 -1.67
C LEU A 210 -18.71 -1.61 -2.41
N ILE A 211 -18.20 -0.39 -2.24
CA ILE A 211 -16.94 0.08 -2.82
C ILE A 211 -15.79 -0.12 -1.79
N PRO A 212 -14.66 -0.72 -2.20
CA PRO A 212 -13.49 -0.90 -1.34
C PRO A 212 -12.67 0.40 -1.19
N PRO A 213 -11.90 0.54 -0.10
CA PRO A 213 -11.12 1.75 0.21
C PRO A 213 -10.15 2.16 -0.90
N ILE A 214 -9.55 1.19 -1.59
CA ILE A 214 -8.58 1.45 -2.67
C ILE A 214 -9.17 2.25 -3.85
N GLU A 215 -10.49 2.25 -4.03
CA GLU A 215 -11.17 2.99 -5.10
C GLU A 215 -11.50 4.44 -4.73
N PHE A 216 -11.58 4.80 -3.44
CA PHE A 216 -12.06 6.12 -3.01
C PHE A 216 -11.11 6.88 -2.07
N LEU A 217 -10.28 6.20 -1.28
CA LEU A 217 -9.31 6.86 -0.40
C LEU A 217 -8.25 7.69 -1.16
N PRO A 218 -7.74 7.27 -2.34
CA PRO A 218 -6.77 8.09 -3.08
C PRO A 218 -7.29 9.49 -3.45
N VAL A 219 -8.60 9.67 -3.55
CA VAL A 219 -9.23 10.97 -3.84
C VAL A 219 -9.05 11.95 -2.67
N LEU A 220 -8.80 11.46 -1.46
CA LEU A 220 -8.73 12.25 -0.23
C LEU A 220 -7.30 12.58 0.22
N GLU A 221 -6.27 12.12 -0.50
CA GLU A 221 -4.87 12.16 -0.02
C GLU A 221 -4.40 13.58 0.37
N HIS A 222 -4.99 14.64 -0.21
CA HIS A 222 -4.67 16.04 0.10
C HIS A 222 -5.92 16.90 0.35
N ASP A 223 -7.01 16.31 0.82
CA ASP A 223 -8.29 17.01 1.02
C ASP A 223 -8.71 17.02 2.51
N ASP A 224 -9.33 18.11 2.96
CA ASP A 224 -9.84 18.23 4.33
C ASP A 224 -10.95 17.22 4.66
N LEU A 225 -11.64 16.66 3.66
CA LEU A 225 -12.56 15.53 3.84
C LEU A 225 -11.87 14.27 4.40
N ALA A 226 -10.55 14.11 4.25
CA ALA A 226 -9.80 13.06 4.92
C ALA A 226 -9.92 13.15 6.45
N VAL A 227 -9.87 14.37 6.99
CA VAL A 227 -10.01 14.64 8.43
C VAL A 227 -11.41 14.25 8.89
N ASP A 228 -12.44 14.66 8.15
CA ASP A 228 -13.82 14.33 8.48
C ASP A 228 -14.07 12.82 8.44
N LEU A 229 -13.49 12.12 7.46
CA LEU A 229 -13.61 10.67 7.32
C LEU A 229 -12.90 9.93 8.47
N ASP A 230 -11.66 10.28 8.78
CA ASP A 230 -10.92 9.67 9.88
C ASP A 230 -11.64 9.86 11.23
N LEU A 231 -12.18 11.07 11.48
CA LEU A 231 -12.95 11.34 12.70
C LEU A 231 -14.27 10.56 12.73
N TRP A 232 -14.90 10.34 11.57
CA TRP A 232 -16.06 9.47 11.48
C TRP A 232 -15.69 8.02 11.83
N VAL A 233 -14.59 7.49 11.27
CA VAL A 233 -14.08 6.14 11.57
C VAL A 233 -13.77 5.99 13.05
N LEU A 234 -13.05 6.93 13.64
CA LEU A 234 -12.68 6.90 15.07
C LEU A 234 -13.92 6.87 15.98
N ARG A 235 -14.95 7.68 15.68
CA ARG A 235 -16.21 7.66 16.43
C ARG A 235 -16.94 6.33 16.29
N ASP A 236 -16.98 5.77 15.08
CA ASP A 236 -17.67 4.50 14.81
C ASP A 236 -16.97 3.34 15.54
N VAL A 237 -15.63 3.32 15.53
CA VAL A 237 -14.82 2.35 16.29
C VAL A 237 -15.06 2.49 17.79
N LEU A 238 -15.04 3.70 18.34
CA LEU A 238 -15.29 3.91 19.77
C LEU A 238 -16.70 3.48 20.18
N ARG A 239 -17.72 3.79 19.35
CA ARG A 239 -19.08 3.30 19.55
C ARG A 239 -19.11 1.78 19.55
N GLN A 240 -18.48 1.14 18.56
CA GLN A 240 -18.43 -0.31 18.47
C GLN A 240 -17.71 -0.95 19.66
N GLN A 241 -16.63 -0.32 20.15
CA GLN A 241 -15.92 -0.79 21.33
C GLN A 241 -16.78 -0.71 22.59
N ALA A 242 -17.59 0.34 22.76
CA ALA A 242 -18.53 0.44 23.87
C ALA A 242 -19.56 -0.71 23.83
N GLU A 243 -20.09 -1.02 22.65
CA GLU A 243 -21.02 -2.14 22.45
C GLU A 243 -20.35 -3.49 22.74
N TRP A 244 -19.13 -3.70 22.25
CA TRP A 244 -18.35 -4.90 22.52
C TRP A 244 -18.03 -5.07 24.01
N GLN A 245 -17.65 -3.99 24.70
CA GLN A 245 -17.41 -4.02 26.14
C GLN A 245 -18.67 -4.41 26.93
N ALA A 246 -19.84 -3.88 26.55
CA ALA A 246 -21.12 -4.26 27.14
C ALA A 246 -21.45 -5.75 26.90
N ALA A 247 -20.98 -6.32 25.78
CA ALA A 247 -21.09 -7.74 25.47
C ALA A 247 -19.96 -8.61 26.07
N GLY A 248 -19.04 -8.03 26.86
CA GLY A 248 -17.90 -8.72 27.48
C GLY A 248 -16.73 -9.00 26.53
N ILE A 249 -16.69 -8.33 25.38
CA ILE A 249 -15.60 -8.41 24.40
C ILE A 249 -14.64 -7.24 24.64
N HIS A 250 -13.40 -7.56 25.01
CA HIS A 250 -12.35 -6.58 25.27
C HIS A 250 -11.19 -6.80 24.30
N LEU A 251 -11.19 -6.06 23.19
CA LEU A 251 -10.19 -6.17 22.13
C LEU A 251 -9.65 -4.80 21.75
N LYS A 252 -8.37 -4.77 21.38
CA LYS A 252 -7.76 -3.62 20.75
C LYS A 252 -8.20 -3.54 19.28
N VAL A 253 -8.53 -2.36 18.79
CA VAL A 253 -8.94 -2.11 17.41
C VAL A 253 -7.95 -1.15 16.74
N GLY A 254 -7.36 -1.62 15.65
CA GLY A 254 -6.51 -0.85 14.74
C GLY A 254 -7.33 0.05 13.83
N VAL A 255 -6.91 1.30 13.67
CA VAL A 255 -7.54 2.30 12.81
C VAL A 255 -6.49 2.93 11.92
N ASN A 256 -6.64 2.75 10.61
CA ASN A 256 -5.81 3.42 9.62
C ASN A 256 -6.09 4.93 9.61
N ILE A 257 -5.05 5.74 9.68
CA ILE A 257 -5.15 7.21 9.60
C ILE A 257 -4.52 7.70 8.32
N ILE A 258 -5.24 8.57 7.61
CA ILE A 258 -4.76 9.12 6.34
C ILE A 258 -3.54 10.03 6.61
N PRO A 259 -2.45 9.91 5.81
CA PRO A 259 -1.22 10.69 5.99
C PRO A 259 -1.44 12.20 6.14
N TYR A 260 -2.41 12.74 5.41
CA TYR A 260 -2.79 14.15 5.47
C TYR A 260 -3.36 14.57 6.82
N HIS A 261 -4.19 13.74 7.45
CA HIS A 261 -4.82 14.09 8.72
C HIS A 261 -3.82 14.08 9.87
N ILE A 262 -2.92 13.10 9.94
CA ILE A 262 -1.91 13.07 11.00
C ILE A 262 -0.97 14.28 10.94
N GLN A 263 -0.67 14.79 9.74
CA GLN A 263 0.18 15.98 9.56
C GLN A 263 -0.54 17.30 9.88
N LYS A 264 -1.86 17.28 10.09
CA LYS A 264 -2.63 18.50 10.41
C LYS A 264 -2.41 18.89 11.87
N PRO A 265 -2.11 20.18 12.14
CA PRO A 265 -2.05 20.70 13.51
C PRO A 265 -3.31 20.35 14.33
N GLY A 266 -3.11 19.95 15.59
CA GLY A 266 -4.19 19.58 16.50
C GLY A 266 -4.82 18.21 16.23
N PHE A 267 -4.11 17.28 15.57
CA PHE A 267 -4.56 15.89 15.40
C PHE A 267 -4.90 15.24 16.75
N VAL A 268 -3.95 15.30 17.69
CA VAL A 268 -4.10 14.72 19.03
C VAL A 268 -5.25 15.36 19.80
N ASP A 269 -5.41 16.69 19.73
CA ASP A 269 -6.56 17.38 20.33
C ASP A 269 -7.90 16.88 19.77
N ARG A 270 -7.98 16.65 18.45
CA ARG A 270 -9.19 16.12 17.82
C ARG A 270 -9.46 14.67 18.24
N LEU A 271 -8.41 13.84 18.30
CA LEU A 271 -8.50 12.47 18.80
C LEU A 271 -9.00 12.46 20.26
N GLN A 272 -8.46 13.32 21.11
CA GLN A 272 -8.90 13.46 22.49
C GLN A 272 -10.37 13.89 22.59
N ARG A 273 -10.81 14.87 21.79
CA ARG A 273 -12.22 15.29 21.78
C ARG A 273 -13.16 14.15 21.38
N VAL A 274 -12.82 13.40 20.33
CA VAL A 274 -13.61 12.23 19.90
C VAL A 274 -13.62 11.17 21.00
N ARG A 275 -12.49 10.97 21.67
CA ARG A 275 -12.36 10.07 22.79
C ARG A 275 -13.21 10.48 24.00
N ASP A 276 -13.29 11.78 24.31
CA ASP A 276 -14.08 12.31 25.42
C ASP A 276 -15.60 12.12 25.22
N GLU A 277 -16.05 11.90 23.98
CA GLU A 277 -17.44 11.49 23.67
C GLU A 277 -17.77 10.08 24.22
N PHE A 278 -16.75 9.24 24.51
CA PHE A 278 -16.88 7.83 24.93
C PHE A 278 -16.05 7.51 26.20
N PRO A 279 -16.42 8.06 27.38
CA PRO A 279 -15.61 7.96 28.59
C PRO A 279 -15.42 6.54 29.13
N ASP A 280 -16.37 5.63 28.86
CA ASP A 280 -16.38 4.27 29.38
C ASP A 280 -15.50 3.28 28.59
N VAL A 281 -15.17 3.61 27.33
CA VAL A 281 -14.25 2.80 26.53
C VAL A 281 -12.85 2.91 27.13
N ALA A 282 -11.90 2.00 26.95
CA ALA A 282 -10.52 2.22 27.42
C ALA A 282 -9.69 2.92 26.33
N VAL A 283 -8.87 3.93 26.63
CA VAL A 283 -8.03 4.55 25.57
C VAL A 283 -7.06 3.52 24.97
N SER A 284 -6.57 2.60 25.81
CA SER A 284 -5.68 1.52 25.43
C SER A 284 -6.27 0.48 24.48
N SER A 285 -7.59 0.53 24.21
CA SER A 285 -8.20 -0.32 23.18
C SER A 285 -8.06 0.27 21.77
N ILE A 286 -7.48 1.46 21.60
CA ILE A 286 -7.25 2.05 20.27
C ILE A 286 -5.79 1.82 19.87
N ASP A 287 -5.60 1.43 18.61
CA ASP A 287 -4.30 1.37 17.94
C ASP A 287 -4.39 2.19 16.65
N ILE A 288 -3.53 3.19 16.51
CA ILE A 288 -3.46 4.04 15.32
C ILE A 288 -2.46 3.43 14.34
N GLU A 289 -2.89 3.14 13.13
CA GLU A 289 -2.07 2.52 12.09
C GLU A 289 -1.64 3.57 11.06
N LEU A 290 -0.34 3.67 10.85
CA LEU A 290 0.28 4.67 9.98
C LEU A 290 1.07 3.98 8.88
N LEU A 291 0.81 4.33 7.63
CA LEU A 291 1.61 3.84 6.50
C LEU A 291 3.08 4.26 6.64
N GLU A 292 3.99 3.37 6.23
CA GLU A 292 5.44 3.63 6.21
C GLU A 292 5.78 4.96 5.50
N THR A 293 5.14 5.24 4.36
CA THR A 293 5.37 6.45 3.55
C THR A 293 5.02 7.75 4.27
N THR A 294 4.07 7.72 5.21
CA THR A 294 3.68 8.87 6.04
C THR A 294 4.83 9.31 6.93
N ALA A 295 5.52 8.34 7.52
CA ALA A 295 6.62 8.58 8.44
C ALA A 295 7.83 9.26 7.75
N LEU A 296 8.00 9.07 6.44
CA LEU A 296 9.17 9.53 5.70
C LEU A 296 9.20 11.04 5.43
N ARG A 297 8.05 11.74 5.46
CA ARG A 297 7.98 13.16 5.05
C ARG A 297 8.49 14.15 6.11
N ASN A 298 8.21 13.91 7.39
CA ASN A 298 8.68 14.73 8.51
C ASN A 298 8.77 13.92 9.80
N LEU A 299 9.92 13.27 10.02
CA LEU A 299 10.11 12.36 11.14
C LEU A 299 9.91 12.98 12.51
N ASP A 300 10.46 14.18 12.73
CA ASP A 300 10.51 14.75 14.07
C ASP A 300 9.08 15.17 14.49
N ALA A 301 8.30 15.75 13.57
CA ALA A 301 6.89 16.05 13.82
C ALA A 301 6.04 14.79 14.04
N VAL A 302 6.27 13.72 13.24
CA VAL A 302 5.54 12.46 13.42
C VAL A 302 5.93 11.79 14.74
N ALA A 303 7.20 11.85 15.16
CA ALA A 303 7.65 11.31 16.44
C ALA A 303 6.93 12.00 17.62
N GLU A 304 6.84 13.34 17.59
CA GLU A 304 6.12 14.12 18.60
C GLU A 304 4.64 13.71 18.69
N ILE A 305 3.96 13.57 17.54
CA ILE A 305 2.57 13.12 17.49
C ILE A 305 2.40 11.71 18.07
N ILE A 306 3.33 10.80 17.77
CA ILE A 306 3.29 9.43 18.33
C ILE A 306 3.46 9.49 19.85
N ASP A 307 4.43 10.24 20.36
CA ASP A 307 4.64 10.38 21.81
C ASP A 307 3.42 10.99 22.51
N GLU A 308 2.77 11.97 21.89
CA GLU A 308 1.52 12.54 22.37
C GLU A 308 0.36 11.52 22.38
N CYS A 309 0.20 10.72 21.32
CA CYS A 309 -0.79 9.64 21.29
C CYS A 309 -0.54 8.61 22.40
N LYS A 310 0.72 8.26 22.63
CA LYS A 310 1.13 7.33 23.70
C LYS A 310 0.88 7.92 25.08
N ALA A 311 1.07 9.24 25.26
CA ALA A 311 0.73 9.93 26.50
C ALA A 311 -0.78 9.89 26.81
N LEU A 312 -1.64 9.83 25.78
CA LEU A 312 -3.07 9.57 25.95
C LEU A 312 -3.38 8.11 26.29
N GLY A 313 -2.44 7.18 26.06
CA GLY A 313 -2.63 5.75 26.22
C GLY A 313 -3.06 5.03 24.94
N VAL A 314 -2.98 5.69 23.78
CA VAL A 314 -3.24 5.11 22.46
C VAL A 314 -1.95 4.47 21.94
N SER A 315 -2.04 3.25 21.39
CA SER A 315 -0.89 2.64 20.72
C SER A 315 -0.76 3.10 19.28
N VAL A 316 0.46 3.01 18.75
CA VAL A 316 0.71 3.33 17.35
C VAL A 316 1.48 2.21 16.68
N SER A 317 0.97 1.76 15.53
CA SER A 317 1.54 0.73 14.69
C SER A 317 1.99 1.32 13.35
N LEU A 318 3.11 0.83 12.83
CA LEU A 318 3.60 1.15 11.50
C LEU A 318 3.13 0.07 10.51
N ASP A 319 2.42 0.48 9.47
CA ASP A 319 1.79 -0.38 8.47
C ASP A 319 2.55 -0.41 7.14
N ASP A 320 2.28 -1.45 6.34
CA ASP A 320 2.91 -1.72 5.03
C ASP A 320 4.46 -1.73 5.08
N PHE A 321 5.04 -2.18 6.20
CA PHE A 321 6.48 -2.09 6.41
C PHE A 321 7.26 -3.00 5.45
N GLY A 322 8.23 -2.41 4.75
CA GLY A 322 9.11 -3.07 3.78
C GLY A 322 8.86 -2.67 2.33
N THR A 323 7.73 -1.99 2.06
CA THR A 323 7.38 -1.52 0.71
C THR A 323 7.95 -0.13 0.39
N GLY A 324 8.38 0.61 1.42
CA GLY A 324 8.99 1.92 1.28
C GLY A 324 10.51 1.92 1.49
N TYR A 325 11.08 3.13 1.56
CA TYR A 325 12.50 3.36 1.82
C TYR A 325 12.82 3.48 3.32
N ALA A 326 12.24 2.63 4.18
CA ALA A 326 12.52 2.70 5.61
C ALA A 326 14.00 2.42 5.93
N SER A 327 14.75 3.49 6.20
CA SER A 327 16.07 3.42 6.83
C SER A 327 15.96 2.93 8.29
N LEU A 328 16.97 2.19 8.75
CA LEU A 328 17.15 1.80 10.16
C LEU A 328 17.09 2.99 11.13
N GLN A 329 17.41 4.19 10.65
CA GLN A 329 17.34 5.43 11.42
C GLN A 329 15.88 5.77 11.81
N TYR A 330 14.91 5.45 10.96
CA TYR A 330 13.49 5.69 11.23
C TYR A 330 12.97 4.78 12.34
N LEU A 331 13.24 3.47 12.26
CA LEU A 331 12.88 2.50 13.29
C LEU A 331 13.47 2.85 14.66
N ARG A 332 14.66 3.47 14.67
CA ARG A 332 15.31 3.94 15.90
C ARG A 332 14.65 5.18 16.48
N ARG A 333 14.19 6.12 15.63
CA ARG A 333 13.65 7.42 16.07
C ARG A 333 12.18 7.37 16.42
N LEU A 334 11.39 6.59 15.69
CA LEU A 334 9.94 6.61 15.82
C LEU A 334 9.48 5.63 16.91
N PRO A 335 8.71 6.09 17.91
CA PRO A 335 8.39 5.28 19.09
C PRO A 335 7.18 4.34 18.90
N PHE A 336 7.02 3.73 17.72
CA PHE A 336 5.94 2.77 17.43
C PHE A 336 5.92 1.58 18.40
N ASP A 337 4.75 1.01 18.65
CA ASP A 337 4.60 -0.18 19.49
C ASP A 337 4.71 -1.47 18.64
N THR A 338 4.13 -1.45 17.44
CA THR A 338 4.06 -2.60 16.54
C THR A 338 4.55 -2.27 15.13
N LEU A 339 5.22 -3.24 14.49
CA LEU A 339 5.52 -3.24 13.06
C LEU A 339 4.62 -4.27 12.37
N LYS A 340 3.88 -3.84 11.34
CA LYS A 340 3.05 -4.72 10.51
C LYS A 340 3.82 -5.04 9.22
N ILE A 341 4.12 -6.31 8.99
CA ILE A 341 4.84 -6.77 7.80
C ILE A 341 3.85 -6.78 6.64
N ASP A 342 4.19 -6.07 5.57
CA ASP A 342 3.33 -5.97 4.39
C ASP A 342 2.96 -7.35 3.80
N ARG A 343 1.70 -7.46 3.39
CA ARG A 343 1.11 -8.69 2.83
C ARG A 343 1.81 -9.23 1.59
N SER A 344 2.45 -8.37 0.78
CA SER A 344 3.15 -8.77 -0.46
C SER A 344 4.28 -9.75 -0.15
N PHE A 345 5.11 -9.43 0.83
CA PHE A 345 6.18 -10.33 1.28
C PHE A 345 5.63 -11.58 1.95
N VAL A 346 4.62 -11.43 2.82
CA VAL A 346 4.09 -12.57 3.58
C VAL A 346 3.39 -13.59 2.68
N ARG A 347 2.69 -13.15 1.64
CA ARG A 347 1.97 -14.05 0.72
C ARG A 347 2.93 -14.93 -0.09
N ASP A 348 4.03 -14.35 -0.52
CA ASP A 348 4.91 -14.98 -1.50
C ASP A 348 6.12 -15.69 -0.82
N MET A 349 6.37 -15.45 0.49
CA MET A 349 7.49 -16.03 1.27
C MET A 349 7.57 -17.57 1.34
N LEU A 350 6.50 -18.29 0.99
CA LEU A 350 6.52 -19.76 0.98
C LEU A 350 7.23 -20.32 -0.26
N ASP A 351 7.21 -19.56 -1.36
CA ASP A 351 7.73 -19.95 -2.67
C ASP A 351 8.90 -19.07 -3.13
N ASP A 352 9.00 -17.83 -2.63
CA ASP A 352 10.06 -16.87 -2.94
C ASP A 352 11.08 -16.72 -1.78
N GLU A 353 12.35 -16.98 -2.08
CA GLU A 353 13.43 -16.90 -1.09
C GLU A 353 13.78 -15.45 -0.70
N GLU A 354 13.62 -14.49 -1.62
CA GLU A 354 13.88 -13.07 -1.38
C GLU A 354 12.81 -12.50 -0.43
N ASP A 355 11.53 -12.77 -0.70
CA ASP A 355 10.44 -12.34 0.17
C ASP A 355 10.56 -12.96 1.57
N ARG A 356 10.93 -14.24 1.65
CA ARG A 356 11.23 -14.89 2.94
C ARG A 356 12.38 -14.21 3.68
N ALA A 357 13.47 -13.87 2.99
CA ALA A 357 14.60 -13.17 3.60
C ALA A 357 14.20 -11.77 4.11
N ILE A 358 13.33 -11.06 3.39
CA ILE A 358 12.78 -9.77 3.82
C ILE A 358 11.96 -9.95 5.11
N VAL A 359 11.04 -10.92 5.16
CA VAL A 359 10.24 -11.23 6.35
C VAL A 359 11.15 -11.55 7.55
N GLU A 360 12.16 -12.41 7.38
CA GLU A 360 13.13 -12.73 8.44
C GLU A 360 13.92 -11.50 8.92
N GLY A 361 14.28 -10.63 7.98
CA GLY A 361 14.94 -9.35 8.25
C GLY A 361 14.09 -8.46 9.14
N ILE A 362 12.82 -8.24 8.76
CA ILE A 362 11.88 -7.40 9.50
C ILE A 362 11.63 -7.97 10.91
N ILE A 363 11.43 -9.29 11.04
CA ILE A 363 11.30 -9.94 12.36
C ILE A 363 12.58 -9.72 13.19
N GLY A 364 13.77 -9.83 12.59
CA GLY A 364 15.04 -9.53 13.25
C GLY A 364 15.12 -8.09 13.76
N LEU A 365 14.69 -7.12 12.95
CA LEU A 365 14.67 -5.70 13.31
C LEU A 365 13.69 -5.41 14.44
N SER A 366 12.48 -5.96 14.38
CA SER A 366 11.49 -5.80 15.47
C SER A 366 12.07 -6.23 16.82
N LYS A 367 12.76 -7.37 16.87
CA LYS A 367 13.42 -7.89 18.08
C LYS A 367 14.55 -6.96 18.55
N ALA A 368 15.38 -6.48 17.63
CA ALA A 368 16.50 -5.59 17.96
C ALA A 368 16.06 -4.24 18.55
N PHE A 369 14.90 -3.73 18.11
CA PHE A 369 14.31 -2.48 18.59
C PHE A 369 13.22 -2.68 19.66
N HIS A 370 13.04 -3.90 20.17
CA HIS A 370 12.03 -4.25 21.17
C HIS A 370 10.61 -3.84 20.78
N ARG A 371 10.26 -4.03 19.50
CA ARG A 371 8.93 -3.78 18.94
C ARG A 371 8.17 -5.08 18.75
N GLN A 372 6.85 -5.01 18.90
CA GLN A 372 5.98 -6.12 18.53
C GLN A 372 5.94 -6.23 17.00
N VAL A 373 5.77 -7.44 16.48
CA VAL A 373 5.66 -7.67 15.03
C VAL A 373 4.41 -8.49 14.74
N ILE A 374 3.67 -8.10 13.71
CA ILE A 374 2.51 -8.81 13.19
C ILE A 374 2.67 -8.97 11.69
N ALA A 375 2.36 -10.16 11.18
CA ALA A 375 2.38 -10.43 9.74
C ALA A 375 0.98 -10.26 9.13
N GLU A 376 0.90 -9.49 8.05
CA GLU A 376 -0.32 -9.31 7.29
C GLU A 376 -0.41 -10.26 6.11
N GLY A 377 -1.61 -10.53 5.60
CA GLY A 377 -1.75 -11.36 4.40
C GLY A 377 -1.48 -12.85 4.63
N VAL A 378 -1.67 -13.38 5.85
CA VAL A 378 -1.61 -14.82 6.09
C VAL A 378 -2.79 -15.51 5.39
N GLU A 379 -2.52 -16.25 4.30
CA GLU A 379 -3.56 -16.89 3.48
C GLU A 379 -3.77 -18.38 3.79
N SER A 380 -2.84 -19.03 4.49
CA SER A 380 -2.89 -20.48 4.73
C SER A 380 -2.28 -20.89 6.07
N GLU A 381 -2.56 -22.12 6.51
CA GLU A 381 -1.92 -22.70 7.70
C GLU A 381 -0.39 -22.74 7.58
N ALA A 382 0.13 -22.95 6.36
CA ALA A 382 1.57 -23.01 6.09
C ALA A 382 2.26 -21.67 6.38
N HIS A 383 1.63 -20.55 5.99
CA HIS A 383 2.12 -19.21 6.34
C HIS A 383 2.29 -19.05 7.85
N GLY A 384 1.24 -19.38 8.63
CA GLY A 384 1.28 -19.23 10.08
C GLY A 384 2.32 -20.12 10.75
N ASN A 385 2.49 -21.36 10.27
CA ASN A 385 3.56 -22.24 10.74
C ASN A 385 4.95 -21.67 10.46
N MET A 386 5.18 -21.10 9.26
CA MET A 386 6.46 -20.50 8.91
C MET A 386 6.76 -19.26 9.75
N LEU A 387 5.79 -18.34 9.87
CA LEU A 387 5.91 -17.12 10.69
C LEU A 387 6.26 -17.44 12.15
N MET A 388 5.55 -18.39 12.77
CA MET A 388 5.85 -18.81 14.15
C MET A 388 7.26 -19.39 14.32
N ARG A 389 7.81 -20.05 13.29
CA ARG A 389 9.19 -20.57 13.30
C ARG A 389 10.21 -19.45 13.21
N MET A 390 9.94 -18.43 12.40
CA MET A 390 10.78 -17.21 12.32
C MET A 390 10.65 -16.34 13.60
N GLY A 391 9.66 -16.64 14.43
CA GLY A 391 9.39 -16.00 15.72
C GLY A 391 8.49 -14.77 15.60
N CYS A 392 7.60 -14.76 14.60
CA CYS A 392 6.43 -13.88 14.52
C CYS A 392 5.19 -14.70 14.92
N ASP A 393 4.66 -14.43 16.11
CA ASP A 393 3.52 -15.18 16.65
C ASP A 393 2.17 -14.53 16.32
N LEU A 394 2.17 -13.29 15.83
CA LEU A 394 0.96 -12.52 15.57
C LEU A 394 0.70 -12.44 14.08
N ALA A 395 -0.57 -12.61 13.70
CA ALA A 395 -0.94 -12.56 12.30
C ALA A 395 -2.35 -12.03 12.09
N GLN A 396 -2.54 -11.54 10.86
CA GLN A 396 -3.81 -11.18 10.26
C GLN A 396 -3.81 -11.64 8.79
N GLY A 397 -4.97 -12.06 8.28
CA GLY A 397 -5.09 -12.49 6.88
C GLY A 397 -6.28 -13.40 6.62
N TYR A 398 -6.53 -13.69 5.35
CA TYR A 398 -7.70 -14.44 4.92
C TYR A 398 -7.69 -15.92 5.33
N GLY A 399 -6.52 -16.48 5.63
CA GLY A 399 -6.38 -17.80 6.24
C GLY A 399 -6.88 -17.87 7.68
N ILE A 400 -7.06 -16.72 8.34
CA ILE A 400 -7.71 -16.60 9.66
C ILE A 400 -9.18 -16.27 9.47
N ALA A 401 -9.45 -15.11 8.88
CA ALA A 401 -10.78 -14.69 8.44
C ALA A 401 -10.69 -13.47 7.51
N LYS A 402 -11.70 -13.34 6.64
CA LYS A 402 -11.92 -12.10 5.88
C LYS A 402 -12.50 -11.00 6.80
N PRO A 403 -12.33 -9.71 6.44
CA PRO A 403 -13.03 -8.62 7.11
C PRO A 403 -14.55 -8.86 7.10
N MET A 404 -15.21 -8.59 8.22
CA MET A 404 -16.64 -8.86 8.39
C MET A 404 -17.33 -7.79 9.24
N GLN A 405 -18.64 -7.63 9.13
CA GLN A 405 -19.40 -6.69 9.97
C GLN A 405 -19.31 -7.06 11.47
N ALA A 406 -19.53 -6.09 12.35
CA ALA A 406 -19.35 -6.25 13.79
C ALA A 406 -20.14 -7.42 14.40
N ASP A 407 -21.39 -7.62 13.99
CA ASP A 407 -22.22 -8.73 14.47
C ASP A 407 -21.64 -10.09 14.05
N ALA A 408 -21.20 -10.20 12.79
CA ALA A 408 -20.54 -11.39 12.28
C ALA A 408 -19.20 -11.64 12.99
N PHE A 409 -18.46 -10.59 13.33
CA PHE A 409 -17.22 -10.67 14.09
C PHE A 409 -17.46 -11.23 15.49
N ALA A 410 -18.49 -10.75 16.19
CA ALA A 410 -18.86 -11.24 17.52
C ALA A 410 -19.26 -12.73 17.50
N GLU A 411 -19.97 -13.20 16.46
CA GLU A 411 -20.28 -14.62 16.28
C GLU A 411 -19.04 -15.46 15.92
N TRP A 412 -18.17 -14.93 15.05
CA TRP A 412 -16.91 -15.58 14.70
C TRP A 412 -16.02 -15.80 15.93
N LEU A 413 -15.91 -14.81 16.83
CA LEU A 413 -15.14 -14.93 18.07
C LEU A 413 -15.54 -16.14 18.93
N LYS A 414 -16.85 -16.44 19.02
CA LYS A 414 -17.37 -17.57 19.82
C LYS A 414 -16.94 -18.93 19.25
N THR A 415 -16.83 -19.00 17.93
CA THR A 415 -16.59 -20.25 17.20
C THR A 415 -15.14 -20.44 16.79
N TYR A 416 -14.32 -19.39 16.83
CA TYR A 416 -12.92 -19.44 16.40
C TYR A 416 -12.13 -20.53 17.13
N ARG A 417 -11.39 -21.33 16.35
CA ARG A 417 -10.43 -22.31 16.83
C ARG A 417 -9.18 -22.19 15.98
N PRO A 418 -7.97 -22.12 16.58
CA PRO A 418 -6.74 -22.12 15.81
C PRO A 418 -6.60 -23.46 15.08
N PRO A 419 -6.06 -23.47 13.84
CA PRO A 419 -5.71 -24.67 13.12
C PRO A 419 -4.88 -25.66 13.95
N ARG A 420 -5.11 -26.96 13.76
CA ARG A 420 -4.38 -28.00 14.51
C ARG A 420 -2.89 -27.96 14.24
N SER A 421 -2.49 -27.63 13.02
CA SER A 421 -1.07 -27.51 12.66
C SER A 421 -0.37 -26.44 13.50
N TRP A 422 -1.04 -25.32 13.81
CA TRP A 422 -0.49 -24.27 14.65
C TRP A 422 -0.34 -24.71 16.10
N GLN A 423 -1.32 -25.45 16.63
CA GLN A 423 -1.27 -25.99 17.99
C GLN A 423 -0.10 -26.97 18.15
N SER A 424 0.17 -27.83 17.17
CA SER A 424 1.32 -28.74 17.17
C SER A 424 2.65 -27.97 17.14
N SER A 425 2.72 -26.91 16.32
CA SER A 425 3.92 -26.06 16.17
C SER A 425 4.19 -25.16 17.38
N ALA A 426 3.18 -24.89 18.22
CA ALA A 426 3.28 -23.99 19.36
C ALA A 426 4.22 -24.50 20.47
N SER A 427 4.40 -25.82 20.58
CA SER A 427 5.15 -26.51 21.63
C SER A 427 6.68 -26.40 21.54
N GLY A 428 7.22 -25.94 20.40
CA GLY A 428 8.67 -25.80 20.17
C GLY A 428 9.14 -24.37 20.43
N HIS A 429 10.16 -24.21 21.28
CA HIS A 429 10.90 -22.94 21.44
C HIS A 429 12.10 -22.99 20.49
N TRP A 430 11.99 -22.36 19.33
CA TRP A 430 12.96 -22.48 18.25
C TRP A 430 14.08 -21.46 18.40
N SER A 431 15.33 -21.93 18.49
CA SER A 431 16.49 -21.06 18.30
C SER A 431 16.59 -20.68 16.81
N ARG A 432 16.91 -19.41 16.52
CA ARG A 432 17.15 -18.91 15.15
C ARG A 432 18.22 -19.73 14.41
N ASP A 433 19.08 -20.40 15.17
CA ASP A 433 20.17 -21.19 14.65
C ASP A 433 19.68 -22.57 14.10
N ASP A 434 18.53 -23.11 14.53
CA ASP A 434 18.05 -24.45 14.14
C ASP A 434 17.00 -24.45 13.00
N ALA A 435 16.63 -23.26 12.51
CA ALA A 435 15.73 -23.07 11.36
C ALA A 435 16.09 -23.87 10.08
N PRO A 436 17.38 -24.09 9.73
CA PRO A 436 17.74 -24.83 8.53
C PRO A 436 17.30 -26.30 8.54
N LEU A 437 17.34 -26.99 9.70
CA LEU A 437 16.93 -28.40 9.81
C LEU A 437 15.45 -28.59 9.44
N PHE A 438 14.64 -27.57 9.73
CA PHE A 438 13.19 -27.63 9.54
C PHE A 438 12.72 -27.04 8.20
N SER A 439 13.43 -26.04 7.66
CA SER A 439 13.30 -25.67 6.24
C SER A 439 13.55 -26.89 5.36
N ALA A 440 14.57 -27.68 5.71
CA ALA A 440 14.95 -28.86 4.98
C ALA A 440 13.87 -29.98 5.10
N ALA A 441 13.34 -30.26 6.30
CA ALA A 441 12.25 -31.23 6.46
C ALA A 441 10.93 -30.84 5.79
N TYR A 442 10.62 -29.53 5.73
CA TYR A 442 9.45 -29.01 5.02
C TYR A 442 9.65 -29.04 3.50
N GLN A 443 10.83 -28.63 3.00
CA GLN A 443 11.23 -28.79 1.61
C GLN A 443 11.11 -30.24 1.16
N HIS A 444 11.49 -31.20 2.01
CA HIS A 444 11.31 -32.62 1.74
C HIS A 444 9.83 -33.02 1.55
N TYR A 445 8.93 -32.52 2.41
CA TYR A 445 7.49 -32.80 2.30
C TYR A 445 6.90 -32.21 1.02
N ALA A 446 7.23 -30.95 0.73
CA ALA A 446 6.77 -30.25 -0.48
C ALA A 446 7.33 -30.90 -1.76
N TRP A 447 8.60 -31.33 -1.73
CA TRP A 447 9.20 -32.11 -2.80
C TRP A 447 8.50 -33.45 -2.97
N LEU A 448 8.22 -34.20 -1.90
CA LEU A 448 7.60 -35.53 -2.02
C LEU A 448 6.21 -35.46 -2.66
N ASP A 449 5.41 -34.46 -2.28
CA ASP A 449 4.08 -34.25 -2.87
C ASP A 449 4.19 -33.88 -4.35
N ARG A 450 5.10 -32.96 -4.70
CA ARG A 450 5.39 -32.58 -6.09
C ARG A 450 5.92 -33.75 -6.92
N PHE A 451 6.93 -34.46 -6.43
CA PHE A 451 7.56 -35.62 -7.06
C PHE A 451 6.54 -36.73 -7.32
N THR A 452 5.68 -37.05 -6.34
CA THR A 452 4.66 -38.07 -6.53
C THR A 452 3.56 -37.64 -7.49
N SER A 453 3.21 -36.35 -7.52
CA SER A 453 2.30 -35.77 -8.51
C SER A 453 2.89 -35.81 -9.92
N ASP A 454 4.16 -35.42 -10.09
CA ASP A 454 4.86 -35.41 -11.37
C ASP A 454 5.02 -36.82 -11.94
N VAL A 455 5.40 -37.80 -11.10
CA VAL A 455 5.47 -39.21 -11.52
C VAL A 455 4.08 -39.73 -11.94
N ARG A 456 3.01 -39.33 -11.26
CA ARG A 456 1.63 -39.70 -11.65
C ARG A 456 1.20 -39.03 -12.96
N SER A 457 1.62 -37.80 -13.20
CA SER A 457 1.35 -37.06 -14.45
C SER A 457 2.09 -37.69 -15.63
N GLU A 458 3.40 -37.88 -15.49
CA GLU A 458 4.30 -38.46 -16.51
C GLU A 458 4.00 -39.95 -16.79
N TRP A 459 3.38 -40.65 -15.84
CA TRP A 459 2.84 -41.99 -16.06
C TRP A 459 1.73 -42.06 -17.10
N VAL A 460 0.91 -41.01 -17.21
CA VAL A 460 -0.21 -40.90 -18.16
C VAL A 460 0.28 -40.36 -19.52
N ALA A 461 1.45 -39.72 -19.55
CA ALA A 461 2.04 -39.18 -20.76
C ALA A 461 2.47 -40.26 -21.76
N SER A 462 2.32 -39.94 -23.05
CA SER A 462 2.70 -40.82 -24.16
C SER A 462 4.21 -41.10 -24.22
N SER A 463 5.02 -40.18 -23.69
CA SER A 463 6.49 -40.24 -23.59
C SER A 463 6.94 -39.55 -22.30
N PRO A 464 7.33 -40.31 -21.24
CA PRO A 464 7.74 -39.73 -19.98
C PRO A 464 9.05 -38.94 -20.11
N SER A 465 9.14 -37.75 -19.51
CA SER A 465 10.36 -36.95 -19.48
C SER A 465 11.33 -37.38 -18.36
N ALA A 466 12.62 -37.04 -18.51
CA ALA A 466 13.67 -37.32 -17.51
C ALA A 466 13.85 -36.18 -16.49
N ASP A 467 13.03 -35.13 -16.56
CA ASP A 467 13.20 -33.91 -15.76
C ASP A 467 12.71 -34.05 -14.30
N ILE A 468 12.20 -35.23 -13.92
CA ILE A 468 11.84 -35.53 -12.52
C ILE A 468 13.12 -35.78 -11.72
N ALA A 469 13.61 -34.76 -11.02
CA ALA A 469 14.82 -34.83 -10.20
C ALA A 469 14.52 -35.11 -8.70
N PRO A 470 15.39 -35.86 -8.00
CA PRO A 470 15.40 -35.92 -6.54
C PRO A 470 15.70 -34.54 -5.92
N ASP A 471 15.34 -34.36 -4.64
CA ASP A 471 15.53 -33.11 -3.88
C ASP A 471 17.02 -32.75 -3.71
N ALA A 472 17.53 -31.99 -4.68
CA ALA A 472 18.92 -31.54 -4.74
C ALA A 472 19.25 -30.46 -3.70
N GLN A 473 18.24 -29.68 -3.28
CA GLN A 473 18.42 -28.61 -2.30
C GLN A 473 18.63 -29.17 -0.90
N PHE A 474 17.80 -30.13 -0.50
CA PHE A 474 17.99 -30.85 0.77
C PHE A 474 19.27 -31.67 0.78
N GLU A 475 19.61 -32.33 -0.34
CA GLU A 475 20.86 -33.09 -0.49
C GLU A 475 22.09 -32.19 -0.29
N HIS A 476 22.09 -30.99 -0.88
CA HIS A 476 23.17 -30.05 -0.66
C HIS A 476 23.26 -29.61 0.81
N TRP A 477 22.11 -29.34 1.44
CA TRP A 477 22.05 -28.92 2.83
C TRP A 477 22.58 -30.00 3.79
N ILE A 478 22.15 -31.26 3.65
CA ILE A 478 22.51 -32.34 4.58
C ILE A 478 24.01 -32.68 4.50
N GLU A 479 24.62 -32.53 3.31
CA GLU A 479 26.05 -32.78 3.11
C GLU A 479 26.95 -31.58 3.46
N THR A 480 26.38 -30.37 3.61
CA THR A 480 27.13 -29.16 3.94
C THR A 480 26.80 -28.65 5.34
N VAL A 481 25.83 -27.74 5.44
CA VAL A 481 25.44 -27.04 6.67
C VAL A 481 24.96 -28.02 7.74
N GLY A 482 24.21 -29.06 7.34
CA GLY A 482 23.76 -30.11 8.24
C GLY A 482 24.92 -30.91 8.83
N ALA A 483 25.85 -31.36 7.97
CA ALA A 483 27.02 -32.13 8.39
C ALA A 483 27.97 -31.31 9.28
N GLU A 484 28.21 -30.03 8.94
CA GLU A 484 29.06 -29.14 9.72
C GLU A 484 28.51 -28.92 11.14
N ARG A 485 27.19 -28.77 11.25
CA ARG A 485 26.53 -28.34 12.49
C ARG A 485 26.08 -29.49 13.38
N TYR A 486 25.55 -30.55 12.79
CA TYR A 486 24.93 -31.66 13.49
C TYR A 486 25.69 -32.97 13.31
N GLY A 487 26.77 -33.01 12.53
CA GLY A 487 27.52 -34.23 12.21
C GLY A 487 28.12 -34.99 13.40
N LEU A 488 28.13 -34.37 14.59
CA LEU A 488 28.56 -35.01 15.84
C LEU A 488 27.39 -35.66 16.63
N LEU A 489 26.15 -35.53 16.15
CA LEU A 489 24.95 -36.11 16.76
C LEU A 489 24.62 -37.44 16.09
N ALA A 490 24.38 -38.49 16.88
CA ALA A 490 24.01 -39.80 16.35
C ALA A 490 22.65 -39.73 15.63
N GLU A 491 21.74 -38.89 16.12
CA GLU A 491 20.42 -38.62 15.56
C GLU A 491 20.50 -37.98 14.16
N PHE A 492 21.57 -37.22 13.89
CA PHE A 492 21.80 -36.63 12.57
C PHE A 492 22.30 -37.68 11.58
N GLU A 493 23.14 -38.62 12.00
CA GLU A 493 23.57 -39.73 11.15
C GLU A 493 22.37 -40.60 10.74
N HIS A 494 21.47 -40.92 11.67
CA HIS A 494 20.23 -41.64 11.36
C HIS A 494 19.32 -40.87 10.38
N THR A 495 19.27 -39.54 10.52
CA THR A 495 18.53 -38.66 9.59
C THR A 495 19.16 -38.71 8.19
N ARG A 496 20.49 -38.65 8.10
CA ARG A 496 21.25 -38.72 6.85
C ARG A 496 21.10 -40.06 6.13
N GLU A 497 21.23 -41.17 6.86
CA GLU A 497 21.05 -42.52 6.30
C GLU A 497 19.63 -42.74 5.80
N SER A 498 18.63 -42.32 6.58
CA SER A 498 17.22 -42.45 6.19
C SER A 498 16.89 -41.63 4.94
N TYR A 499 17.39 -40.40 4.84
CA TYR A 499 17.25 -39.60 3.61
C TYR A 499 17.94 -40.25 2.41
N GLY A 500 19.12 -40.85 2.61
CA GLY A 500 19.82 -41.61 1.58
C GLY A 500 18.98 -42.74 0.99
N ASN A 501 18.17 -43.41 1.80
CA ASN A 501 17.23 -44.45 1.37
C ASN A 501 16.08 -43.87 0.55
N VAL A 502 15.47 -42.77 0.99
CA VAL A 502 14.41 -42.06 0.25
C VAL A 502 14.90 -41.67 -1.15
N ARG A 503 16.10 -41.09 -1.25
CA ARG A 503 16.72 -40.69 -2.52
C ARG A 503 16.96 -41.88 -3.45
N LYS A 504 17.45 -43.01 -2.90
CA LYS A 504 17.71 -44.22 -3.68
C LYS A 504 16.41 -44.78 -4.28
N THR A 505 15.35 -44.81 -3.49
CA THR A 505 14.02 -45.26 -3.95
C THR A 505 13.43 -44.31 -4.98
N ALA A 506 13.53 -42.99 -4.78
CA ALA A 506 13.07 -41.99 -5.74
C ALA A 506 13.79 -42.12 -7.10
N ARG A 507 15.13 -42.27 -7.10
CA ARG A 507 15.91 -42.49 -8.33
C ARG A 507 15.52 -43.79 -9.04
N ALA A 508 15.33 -44.88 -8.29
CA ALA A 508 14.87 -46.16 -8.86
C ALA A 508 13.46 -46.03 -9.46
N MET A 509 12.58 -45.29 -8.81
CA MET A 509 11.21 -45.04 -9.28
C MET A 509 11.20 -44.30 -10.63
N VAL A 510 12.03 -43.26 -10.80
CA VAL A 510 12.20 -42.56 -12.08
C VAL A 510 12.76 -43.50 -13.16
N GLN A 511 13.75 -44.35 -12.83
CA GLN A 511 14.27 -45.34 -13.79
C GLN A 511 13.19 -46.35 -14.23
N PHE A 512 12.35 -46.82 -13.30
CA PHE A 512 11.25 -47.72 -13.63
C PHE A 512 10.13 -47.04 -14.41
N LEU A 513 9.89 -45.74 -14.17
CA LEU A 513 8.97 -44.92 -14.95
C LEU A 513 9.43 -44.82 -16.41
N LEU A 514 10.71 -44.48 -16.65
CA LEU A 514 11.31 -44.42 -17.98
C LEU A 514 11.31 -45.79 -18.68
N ALA A 515 11.52 -46.88 -17.93
CA ALA A 515 11.44 -48.25 -18.42
C ALA A 515 9.99 -48.78 -18.57
N ARG A 516 8.98 -47.96 -18.25
CA ARG A 516 7.54 -48.30 -18.27
C ARG A 516 7.16 -49.54 -17.44
N ASN A 517 7.92 -49.83 -16.38
CA ASN A 517 7.67 -50.98 -15.52
C ASN A 517 6.68 -50.62 -14.40
N ARG A 518 5.39 -50.86 -14.68
CA ARG A 518 4.29 -50.38 -13.83
C ARG A 518 4.28 -50.96 -12.42
N GLU A 519 4.54 -52.25 -12.33
CA GLU A 519 4.51 -52.98 -11.06
C GLU A 519 5.59 -52.47 -10.11
N ARG A 520 6.80 -52.20 -10.63
CA ARG A 520 7.91 -51.69 -9.82
C ARG A 520 7.74 -50.24 -9.40
N VAL A 521 7.14 -49.37 -10.22
CA VAL A 521 6.83 -47.99 -9.82
C VAL A 521 5.82 -47.98 -8.66
N ALA A 522 4.78 -48.82 -8.70
CA ALA A 522 3.82 -48.95 -7.61
C ALA A 522 4.48 -49.46 -6.32
N GLN A 523 5.33 -50.48 -6.41
CA GLN A 523 6.11 -50.97 -5.27
C GLN A 523 7.03 -49.88 -4.68
N CYS A 524 7.67 -49.08 -5.52
CA CYS A 524 8.49 -47.95 -5.07
C CYS A 524 7.65 -46.88 -4.36
N TYR A 525 6.40 -46.65 -4.75
CA TYR A 525 5.53 -45.65 -4.11
C TYR A 525 5.30 -45.94 -2.62
N ASP A 526 4.96 -47.19 -2.29
CA ASP A 526 4.71 -47.62 -0.91
C ASP A 526 6.00 -47.56 -0.07
N VAL A 527 7.11 -48.00 -0.66
CA VAL A 527 8.43 -47.96 -0.01
C VAL A 527 8.90 -46.52 0.21
N LEU A 528 8.71 -45.64 -0.76
CA LEU A 528 9.07 -44.22 -0.67
C LEU A 528 8.27 -43.53 0.43
N THR A 529 6.97 -43.80 0.51
CA THR A 529 6.09 -43.25 1.54
C THR A 529 6.51 -43.70 2.94
N LEU A 530 6.87 -44.99 3.10
CA LEU A 530 7.34 -45.52 4.38
C LEU A 530 8.69 -44.90 4.79
N GLN A 531 9.64 -44.85 3.86
CA GLN A 531 10.96 -44.27 4.11
C GLN A 531 10.89 -42.77 4.40
N SER A 532 10.02 -42.02 3.73
CA SER A 532 9.81 -40.60 4.04
C SER A 532 9.22 -40.40 5.45
N ARG A 533 8.34 -41.30 5.92
CA ARG A 533 7.85 -41.27 7.32
C ARG A 533 8.95 -41.59 8.33
N GLU A 534 9.79 -42.58 8.03
CA GLU A 534 10.94 -42.93 8.86
C GLU A 534 11.93 -41.77 8.94
N PHE A 535 12.23 -41.14 7.80
CA PHE A 535 13.08 -39.94 7.74
C PHE A 535 12.54 -38.81 8.61
N LEU A 536 11.24 -38.49 8.51
CA LEU A 536 10.61 -37.47 9.35
C LEU A 536 10.64 -37.82 10.84
N THR A 537 10.61 -39.11 11.17
CA THR A 537 10.77 -39.59 12.55
C THR A 537 12.18 -39.31 13.06
N HIS A 538 13.21 -39.56 12.25
CA HIS A 538 14.59 -39.25 12.62
C HIS A 538 14.86 -37.75 12.73
N VAL A 539 14.27 -36.93 11.85
CA VAL A 539 14.31 -35.47 11.98
C VAL A 539 13.69 -35.02 13.31
N ALA A 540 12.55 -35.60 13.70
CA ALA A 540 11.90 -35.29 14.97
C ALA A 540 12.77 -35.72 16.18
N SER A 541 13.42 -36.88 16.13
CA SER A 541 14.35 -37.33 17.17
C SER A 541 15.57 -36.43 17.29
N LEU A 542 16.14 -35.99 16.16
CA LEU A 542 17.25 -35.03 16.14
C LEU A 542 16.82 -33.69 16.76
N GLN A 543 15.60 -33.25 16.46
CA GLN A 543 15.04 -32.04 17.06
C GLN A 543 14.85 -32.18 18.58
N GLU A 544 14.35 -33.33 19.06
CA GLU A 544 14.18 -33.59 20.49
C GLU A 544 15.52 -33.56 21.24
N GLU A 545 16.58 -34.10 20.64
CA GLU A 545 17.93 -34.05 21.20
C GLU A 545 18.48 -32.62 21.28
N LEU A 546 18.23 -31.79 20.26
CA LEU A 546 18.60 -30.37 20.27
C LEU A 546 17.85 -29.61 21.37
N ASP A 547 16.55 -29.85 21.52
CA ASP A 547 15.72 -29.25 22.57
C ASP A 547 16.19 -29.65 23.97
N ASN A 548 16.57 -30.91 24.16
CA ASN A 548 17.10 -31.42 25.43
C ASN A 548 18.44 -30.76 25.79
N ARG A 549 19.32 -30.55 24.80
CA ARG A 549 20.61 -29.86 25.00
C ARG A 549 20.44 -28.36 25.29
N ALA A 550 19.48 -27.71 24.65
CA ALA A 550 19.14 -26.32 24.91
C ALA A 550 18.62 -26.13 26.35
N ARG A 551 17.76 -27.05 26.83
CA ARG A 551 17.29 -27.07 28.23
C ARG A 551 18.43 -27.35 29.21
N GLY A 552 19.32 -28.30 28.92
CA GLY A 552 20.48 -28.63 29.76
C GLY A 552 21.49 -27.50 29.92
N SER A 553 21.76 -26.74 28.85
CA SER A 553 22.65 -25.57 28.89
C SER A 553 22.08 -24.40 29.72
N ASN A 554 20.76 -24.24 29.76
CA ASN A 554 20.09 -23.23 30.58
C ASN A 554 20.16 -23.58 32.08
N VAL A 555 20.06 -24.85 32.45
CA VAL A 555 20.22 -25.31 33.85
C VAL A 555 21.65 -25.10 34.35
N TYR A 556 22.67 -25.26 33.50
CA TYR A 556 24.07 -24.95 33.84
C TYR A 556 24.34 -23.44 33.97
N ARG A 557 23.72 -22.58 33.14
CA ARG A 557 23.82 -21.11 33.28
C ARG A 557 23.13 -20.59 34.54
N LEU A 558 22.01 -21.18 34.94
CA LEU A 558 21.29 -20.80 36.17
C LEU A 558 22.05 -21.22 37.44
N ARG A 559 22.70 -22.40 37.44
CA ARG A 559 23.56 -22.81 38.57
C ARG A 559 24.83 -21.97 38.73
N ARG A 560 25.38 -21.41 37.64
CA ARG A 560 26.57 -20.54 37.68
C ARG A 560 26.27 -19.08 38.06
N LYS A 561 25.00 -18.67 38.10
CA LYS A 561 24.54 -17.37 38.63
C LYS A 561 24.08 -17.46 40.09
N ALA A 562 23.92 -18.67 40.62
CA ALA A 562 23.43 -18.94 41.98
C ALA A 562 24.52 -19.46 42.94
N GLY A 563 25.78 -19.51 42.49
CA GLY A 563 26.98 -19.74 43.31
C GLY A 563 28.06 -18.76 42.89
#